data_AF-Q74MK2-F1
#
_entry.id   AF-Q74MK2-F1
#
_cell.length_a   1.000
_cell.length_b   1.000
_cell.length_c   1.000
_cell.angle_alpha   90.00
_cell.angle_beta   90.00
_cell.angle_gamma   90.00
#
_symmetry.space_group_name_H-M   'P 1'
#
loop_
_entity.id
_entity.type
_entity.pdbx_description
1 polymer ?
#
loop_
_entity_poly.entity_id
_entity_poly.type
_entity_poly.pdbx_seq_one_letter_code
_entity_poly.pdbx_strand_id
1 'polypeptide(L)'
;MQRIIPFLFLILVLVFLSLIPKSCKVEYVIDGDTIKTSCGKVRLSLIDAHERGEPLYEKAKEFVQQFLRNCDPVIIKEGYDKYNRILALVKCNNKTLNVELVKNKLAIVYLRYCPYSKFRDYDIFYNFCHYIKSNKYGCLELKRKGQKVIIFNKCDKIHIDGFVTTYNGEFIPINVTIEKQYTIDFYAYFHKNVLDPKEKIFVFDRNGFLLAQLGSS
;
A
#
# COMPACT_ATOMS: atom_id res chain seq x y z
N MET A 1 -6.38 -56.76 18.68
CA MET A 1 -6.31 -55.28 18.76
C MET A 1 -4.96 -54.67 18.34
N GLN A 2 -3.81 -55.37 18.43
CA GLN A 2 -2.49 -54.79 18.09
C GLN A 2 -2.26 -54.45 16.59
N ARG A 3 -3.01 -55.03 15.65
CA ARG A 3 -2.85 -54.76 14.20
C ARG A 3 -3.52 -53.46 13.71
N ILE A 4 -4.39 -52.85 14.51
CA ILE A 4 -5.11 -51.61 14.15
C ILE A 4 -4.30 -50.36 14.53
N ILE A 5 -3.48 -50.46 15.59
CA ILE A 5 -2.62 -49.39 16.10
C ILE A 5 -1.64 -48.84 15.04
N PRO A 6 -0.90 -49.66 14.27
CA PRO A 6 0.01 -49.11 13.24
C PRO A 6 -0.74 -48.43 12.09
N PHE A 7 -1.96 -48.86 11.78
CA PHE A 7 -2.80 -48.26 10.75
C PHE A 7 -3.36 -46.90 11.18
N LEU A 8 -3.84 -46.80 12.43
CA LEU A 8 -4.24 -45.52 13.03
C LEU A 8 -3.08 -44.55 13.15
N PHE A 9 -1.88 -45.03 13.51
CA PHE A 9 -0.67 -44.23 13.56
C PHE A 9 -0.28 -43.71 12.16
N LEU A 10 -0.35 -44.55 11.12
CA LEU A 10 -0.08 -44.13 9.75
C LEU A 10 -1.09 -43.08 9.25
N ILE A 11 -2.38 -43.25 9.54
CA ILE A 11 -3.41 -42.24 9.22
C ILE A 11 -3.11 -40.93 9.96
N LEU A 12 -2.76 -40.98 11.24
CA LEU A 12 -2.38 -39.80 12.01
C LEU A 12 -1.16 -39.10 11.43
N VAL A 13 -0.14 -39.85 10.99
CA VAL A 13 1.05 -39.31 10.31
C VAL A 13 0.70 -38.67 8.97
N LEU A 14 -0.19 -39.26 8.18
CA LEU A 14 -0.64 -38.70 6.90
C LEU A 14 -1.48 -37.43 7.09
N VAL A 15 -2.36 -37.41 8.09
CA VAL A 15 -3.10 -36.19 8.48
C VAL A 15 -2.12 -35.12 8.93
N PHE A 16 -1.14 -35.46 9.76
CA PHE A 16 -0.12 -34.51 10.23
C PHE A 16 0.74 -33.96 9.08
N LEU A 17 1.13 -34.80 8.10
CA LEU A 17 1.84 -34.36 6.89
C LEU A 17 1.00 -33.38 6.05
N SER A 18 -0.32 -33.61 5.95
CA SER A 18 -1.23 -32.72 5.22
C SER A 18 -1.43 -31.36 5.89
N LEU A 19 -1.13 -31.26 7.19
CA LEU A 19 -1.22 -30.03 7.98
C LEU A 19 0.09 -29.22 7.96
N ILE A 20 1.17 -29.73 7.36
CA ILE A 20 2.39 -28.94 7.18
C ILE A 20 2.07 -27.77 6.24
N PRO A 21 2.20 -26.51 6.70
CA PRO A 21 1.93 -25.36 5.86
C PRO A 21 2.90 -25.37 4.68
N LYS A 22 2.36 -25.43 3.45
CA LYS A 22 3.18 -25.28 2.24
C LYS A 22 3.82 -23.91 2.27
N SER A 23 5.15 -23.86 2.31
CA SER A 23 5.89 -22.61 2.17
C SER A 23 5.76 -22.10 0.74
N CYS A 24 5.36 -20.84 0.60
CA CYS A 24 5.27 -20.18 -0.68
C CYS A 24 6.61 -19.52 -1.00
N LYS A 25 7.30 -19.99 -2.03
CA LYS A 25 8.57 -19.42 -2.46
C LYS A 25 8.31 -18.29 -3.45
N VAL A 26 9.00 -17.16 -3.29
CA VAL A 26 8.98 -16.08 -4.28
C VAL A 26 9.76 -16.51 -5.51
N GLU A 27 9.10 -16.48 -6.67
CA GLU A 27 9.72 -16.79 -7.96
C GLU A 27 10.19 -15.51 -8.65
N TYR A 28 9.38 -14.45 -8.60
CA TYR A 28 9.61 -13.23 -9.37
C TYR A 28 8.84 -12.04 -8.80
N VAL A 29 9.42 -10.84 -8.88
CA VAL A 29 8.74 -9.57 -8.56
C VAL A 29 8.19 -8.98 -9.86
N ILE A 30 6.86 -8.87 -9.97
CA ILE A 30 6.20 -8.37 -11.19
C ILE A 30 6.33 -6.85 -11.27
N ASP A 31 5.91 -6.17 -10.20
CA ASP A 31 5.87 -4.71 -10.04
C ASP A 31 5.94 -4.36 -8.54
N GLY A 32 5.69 -3.09 -8.20
CA GLY A 32 5.81 -2.57 -6.84
C GLY A 32 4.80 -3.13 -5.83
N ASP A 33 3.73 -3.79 -6.28
CA ASP A 33 2.69 -4.33 -5.40
C ASP A 33 2.22 -5.75 -5.75
N THR A 34 2.86 -6.40 -6.71
CA THR A 34 2.54 -7.76 -7.14
C THR A 34 3.80 -8.61 -7.22
N ILE A 35 3.77 -9.76 -6.53
CA ILE A 35 4.81 -10.79 -6.60
C ILE A 35 4.24 -12.10 -7.13
N LYS A 36 5.06 -12.86 -7.84
CA LYS A 36 4.76 -14.23 -8.23
C LYS A 36 5.42 -15.20 -7.26
N THR A 37 4.64 -16.16 -6.78
CA THR A 37 5.11 -17.21 -5.87
C THR A 37 4.72 -18.59 -6.40
N SER A 38 5.30 -19.64 -5.83
CA SER A 38 4.91 -21.03 -6.10
C SER A 38 3.46 -21.35 -5.74
N CYS A 39 2.81 -20.51 -4.93
CA CYS A 39 1.41 -20.61 -4.54
C CYS A 39 0.46 -19.79 -5.43
N GLY A 40 1.00 -19.04 -6.40
CA GLY A 40 0.25 -18.13 -7.26
C GLY A 40 0.73 -16.69 -7.19
N LYS A 41 0.03 -15.81 -7.90
CA LYS A 41 0.28 -14.36 -7.86
C LYS A 41 -0.30 -13.77 -6.58
N VAL A 42 0.49 -12.94 -5.91
CA VAL A 42 0.11 -12.24 -4.69
C VAL A 42 0.10 -10.75 -4.98
N ARG A 43 -1.05 -10.11 -4.77
CA ARG A 43 -1.23 -8.66 -4.79
C ARG A 43 -1.20 -8.16 -3.35
N LEU A 44 -0.32 -7.21 -3.08
CA LEU A 44 -0.12 -6.62 -1.76
C LEU A 44 -1.39 -5.87 -1.35
N SER A 45 -2.09 -6.38 -0.34
CA SER A 45 -3.34 -5.79 0.14
C SER A 45 -3.14 -4.34 0.61
N LEU A 46 -4.22 -3.56 0.46
CA LEU A 46 -4.37 -2.16 0.85
C LEU A 46 -3.44 -1.16 0.21
N ILE A 47 -2.49 -1.57 -0.62
CA ILE A 47 -1.57 -0.63 -1.25
C ILE A 47 -1.68 -0.61 -2.76
N ASP A 48 -1.28 0.48 -3.37
CA ASP A 48 -1.15 0.63 -4.82
C ASP A 48 0.20 1.28 -5.12
N ALA A 49 0.99 0.63 -5.97
CA ALA A 49 2.24 1.15 -6.47
C ALA A 49 2.07 1.64 -7.90
N HIS A 50 2.98 2.51 -8.35
CA HIS A 50 2.96 2.98 -9.74
C HIS A 50 3.14 1.82 -10.73
N GLU A 51 2.38 1.88 -11.81
CA GLU A 51 2.37 0.89 -12.87
C GLU A 51 3.48 1.14 -13.90
N ARG A 52 3.73 0.17 -14.78
CA ARG A 52 4.78 0.32 -15.80
C ARG A 52 4.55 1.57 -16.65
N GLY A 53 5.57 2.42 -16.72
CA GLY A 53 5.55 3.67 -17.47
C GLY A 53 5.18 4.89 -16.62
N GLU A 54 4.73 4.68 -15.38
CA GLU A 54 4.54 5.75 -14.40
C GLU A 54 5.83 6.03 -13.62
N PRO A 55 5.97 7.22 -13.01
CA PRO A 55 7.08 7.55 -12.12
C PRO A 55 7.22 6.50 -11.02
N LEU A 56 8.44 6.24 -10.53
CA LEU A 56 8.71 5.31 -9.41
C LEU A 56 8.45 3.82 -9.66
N TYR A 57 7.88 3.39 -10.79
CA TYR A 57 7.69 1.96 -11.09
C TYR A 57 8.94 1.12 -10.83
N GLU A 58 10.07 1.50 -11.46
CA GLU A 58 11.34 0.78 -11.31
C GLU A 58 11.84 0.82 -9.87
N LYS A 59 11.73 1.99 -9.21
CA LYS A 59 12.18 2.16 -7.82
C LYS A 59 11.38 1.30 -6.85
N ALA A 60 10.06 1.20 -7.02
CA ALA A 60 9.20 0.35 -6.22
C ALA A 60 9.52 -1.13 -6.44
N LYS A 61 9.70 -1.54 -7.70
CA LYS A 61 10.08 -2.90 -8.06
C LYS A 61 11.44 -3.31 -7.49
N GLU A 62 12.45 -2.46 -7.63
CA GLU A 62 13.78 -2.67 -7.06
C GLU A 62 13.73 -2.77 -5.53
N PHE A 63 12.93 -1.93 -4.88
CA PHE A 63 12.72 -1.99 -3.44
C PHE A 63 12.14 -3.34 -3.01
N VAL A 64 11.11 -3.84 -3.70
CA VAL A 64 10.51 -5.16 -3.41
C VAL A 64 11.54 -6.27 -3.61
N GLN A 65 12.34 -6.22 -4.68
CA GLN A 65 13.41 -7.20 -4.93
C GLN A 65 14.47 -7.22 -3.83
N GLN A 66 14.90 -6.03 -3.37
CA GLN A 66 15.86 -5.91 -2.28
C GLN A 66 15.26 -6.35 -0.94
N PHE A 67 14.01 -5.98 -0.67
CA PHE A 67 13.31 -6.32 0.56
C PHE A 67 13.13 -7.84 0.71
N LEU A 68 12.85 -8.55 -0.39
CA LEU A 68 12.66 -10.00 -0.40
C LEU A 68 13.96 -10.78 -0.62
N ARG A 69 15.11 -10.11 -0.78
CA ARG A 69 16.40 -10.78 -0.97
C ARG A 69 16.75 -11.56 0.31
N ASN A 70 17.14 -12.83 0.13
CA ASN A 70 17.53 -13.74 1.21
C ASN A 70 16.45 -13.91 2.30
N CYS A 71 15.18 -13.94 1.88
CA CYS A 71 14.06 -14.07 2.79
C CYS A 71 13.00 -15.04 2.25
N ASP A 72 12.48 -15.88 3.14
CA ASP A 72 11.29 -16.68 2.89
C ASP A 72 10.07 -15.93 3.47
N PRO A 73 9.25 -15.27 2.64
CA PRO A 73 8.21 -14.42 3.16
C PRO A 73 7.04 -15.22 3.73
N VAL A 74 6.49 -14.71 4.83
CA VAL A 74 5.21 -15.15 5.37
C VAL A 74 4.08 -14.38 4.71
N ILE A 75 3.21 -15.09 4.00
CA ILE A 75 2.08 -14.51 3.26
C ILE A 75 0.81 -14.64 4.08
N ILE A 76 0.33 -13.52 4.61
CA ILE A 76 -0.90 -13.46 5.42
C ILE A 76 -2.05 -13.07 4.49
N LYS A 77 -2.79 -14.06 4.01
CA LYS A 77 -3.90 -13.90 3.07
C LYS A 77 -5.14 -13.27 3.70
N GLU A 78 -5.80 -12.35 3.01
CA GLU A 78 -7.17 -11.89 3.32
C GLU A 78 -8.23 -12.47 2.38
N GLY A 79 -7.87 -12.79 1.14
CA GLY A 79 -8.84 -13.24 0.15
C GLY A 79 -8.23 -13.33 -1.25
N TYR A 80 -9.08 -13.17 -2.26
CA TYR A 80 -8.70 -13.07 -3.65
C TYR A 80 -9.33 -11.82 -4.28
N ASP A 81 -8.64 -11.23 -5.25
CA ASP A 81 -9.25 -10.21 -6.09
C ASP A 81 -10.01 -10.82 -7.28
N LYS A 82 -10.66 -9.97 -8.08
CA LYS A 82 -11.43 -10.38 -9.26
C LYS A 82 -10.60 -11.06 -10.36
N TYR A 83 -9.27 -10.98 -10.29
CA TYR A 83 -8.34 -11.62 -11.22
C TYR A 83 -7.75 -12.90 -10.62
N ASN A 84 -8.32 -13.39 -9.52
CA ASN A 84 -7.87 -14.57 -8.80
C ASN A 84 -6.43 -14.46 -8.25
N ARG A 85 -5.94 -13.24 -8.01
CA ARG A 85 -4.68 -13.02 -7.29
C ARG A 85 -4.94 -13.10 -5.79
N ILE A 86 -4.00 -13.66 -5.05
CA ILE A 86 -4.04 -13.70 -3.58
C ILE A 86 -3.87 -12.28 -3.05
N LEU A 87 -4.85 -11.77 -2.28
CA LEU A 87 -4.69 -10.52 -1.54
C LEU A 87 -4.04 -10.81 -0.19
N ALA A 88 -2.91 -10.16 0.12
CA ALA A 88 -2.16 -10.46 1.34
C ALA A 88 -1.28 -9.32 1.87
N LEU A 89 -0.95 -9.40 3.17
CA LEU A 89 0.27 -8.81 3.70
C LEU A 89 1.44 -9.78 3.50
N VAL A 90 2.59 -9.24 3.12
CA VAL A 90 3.83 -10.02 2.97
C VAL A 90 4.81 -9.59 4.06
N LYS A 91 5.22 -10.53 4.92
CA LYS A 91 6.17 -10.29 6.00
C LYS A 91 7.51 -10.94 5.75
N CYS A 92 8.58 -10.22 6.09
CA CYS A 92 9.95 -10.67 6.00
C CYS A 92 10.77 -10.03 7.13
N ASN A 93 11.57 -10.82 7.88
CA ASN A 93 12.49 -10.32 8.90
C ASN A 93 11.87 -9.27 9.86
N ASN A 94 10.69 -9.59 10.43
CA ASN A 94 9.90 -8.72 11.32
C ASN A 94 9.36 -7.41 10.70
N LYS A 95 9.51 -7.23 9.39
CA LYS A 95 8.93 -6.11 8.64
C LYS A 95 7.79 -6.58 7.75
N THR A 96 6.87 -5.67 7.44
CA THR A 96 5.78 -5.91 6.50
C THR A 96 6.03 -5.12 5.23
N LEU A 97 6.21 -5.81 4.10
CA LEU A 97 6.53 -5.21 2.81
C LEU A 97 5.53 -4.11 2.43
N ASN A 98 4.23 -4.36 2.63
CA ASN A 98 3.17 -3.40 2.33
C ASN A 98 3.38 -2.06 3.07
N VAL A 99 3.71 -2.15 4.36
CA VAL A 99 3.96 -0.97 5.21
C VAL A 99 5.23 -0.24 4.79
N GLU A 100 6.28 -1.00 4.48
CA GLU A 100 7.58 -0.45 4.13
C GLU A 100 7.54 0.28 2.77
N LEU A 101 6.76 -0.20 1.81
CA LEU A 101 6.51 0.50 0.54
C LEU A 101 5.86 1.87 0.78
N VAL A 102 4.87 1.94 1.68
CA VAL A 102 4.22 3.21 2.06
C VAL A 102 5.20 4.13 2.79
N LYS A 103 5.94 3.63 3.78
CA LYS A 103 6.93 4.45 4.52
C LYS A 103 8.03 5.03 3.62
N ASN A 104 8.39 4.33 2.55
CA ASN A 104 9.43 4.74 1.60
C ASN A 104 8.90 5.55 0.41
N LYS A 105 7.60 5.85 0.40
CA LYS A 105 6.95 6.60 -0.67
C LYS A 105 6.97 5.95 -2.05
N LEU A 106 6.87 4.63 -2.05
CA LEU A 106 6.88 3.76 -3.23
C LEU A 106 5.50 3.12 -3.51
N ALA A 107 4.58 3.25 -2.57
CA ALA A 107 3.16 2.92 -2.73
C ALA A 107 2.34 3.85 -1.81
N ILE A 108 1.04 3.92 -2.06
CA ILE A 108 0.07 4.51 -1.13
C ILE A 108 -0.84 3.46 -0.54
N VAL A 109 -1.61 3.87 0.48
CA VAL A 109 -2.81 3.13 0.88
C VAL A 109 -3.94 3.41 -0.12
N TYR A 110 -4.46 2.36 -0.75
CA TYR A 110 -5.59 2.44 -1.65
C TYR A 110 -6.89 2.61 -0.84
N LEU A 111 -7.19 3.86 -0.50
CA LEU A 111 -8.24 4.26 0.45
C LEU A 111 -9.62 3.65 0.16
N ARG A 112 -9.97 3.44 -1.11
CA ARG A 112 -11.21 2.77 -1.54
C ARG A 112 -11.39 1.39 -0.92
N TYR A 113 -10.31 0.67 -0.64
CA TYR A 113 -10.36 -0.68 -0.09
C TYR A 113 -10.31 -0.75 1.44
N CYS A 114 -10.07 0.37 2.12
CA CYS A 114 -10.08 0.44 3.58
C CYS A 114 -11.37 -0.12 4.24
N PRO A 115 -12.59 0.10 3.71
CA PRO A 115 -13.81 -0.46 4.30
C PRO A 115 -13.94 -1.99 4.19
N TYR A 116 -13.16 -2.63 3.30
CA TYR A 116 -13.32 -4.05 2.96
C TYR A 116 -12.15 -4.92 3.42
N SER A 117 -10.97 -4.33 3.66
CA SER A 117 -9.80 -5.09 4.08
C SER A 117 -9.81 -5.36 5.57
N LYS A 118 -9.44 -6.58 5.94
CA LYS A 118 -9.20 -6.94 7.35
C LYS A 118 -7.92 -6.31 7.92
N PHE A 119 -7.07 -5.74 7.07
CA PHE A 119 -5.82 -5.08 7.47
C PHE A 119 -5.99 -3.58 7.70
N ARG A 120 -7.22 -3.05 7.67
CA ARG A 120 -7.53 -1.64 7.91
C ARG A 120 -6.90 -1.09 9.20
N ASP A 121 -6.86 -1.91 10.25
CA ASP A 121 -6.36 -1.53 11.57
C ASP A 121 -4.89 -1.94 11.81
N TYR A 122 -4.16 -2.32 10.76
CA TYR A 122 -2.78 -2.80 10.87
C TYR A 122 -1.77 -1.67 10.67
N ASP A 123 -0.95 -1.40 11.69
CA ASP A 123 0.22 -0.48 11.62
C ASP A 123 -0.20 0.90 11.03
N ILE A 124 0.55 1.40 10.05
CA ILE A 124 0.29 2.68 9.39
C ILE A 124 -1.09 2.76 8.71
N PHE A 125 -1.69 1.62 8.31
CA PHE A 125 -2.99 1.61 7.64
C PHE A 125 -4.10 2.14 8.53
N TYR A 126 -3.96 2.01 9.86
CA TYR A 126 -4.90 2.60 10.81
C TYR A 126 -5.05 4.10 10.60
N ASN A 127 -3.94 4.83 10.49
CA ASN A 127 -3.97 6.29 10.32
C ASN A 127 -4.65 6.70 9.00
N PHE A 128 -4.28 6.02 7.90
CA PHE A 128 -4.86 6.28 6.58
C PHE A 128 -6.35 5.95 6.52
N CYS A 129 -6.71 4.73 6.92
CA CYS A 129 -8.07 4.23 6.76
C CYS A 129 -9.07 4.86 7.71
N HIS A 130 -8.61 5.45 8.82
CA HIS A 130 -9.46 6.22 9.74
C HIS A 130 -9.30 7.72 9.61
N TYR A 131 -8.54 8.19 8.62
CA TYR A 131 -8.31 9.62 8.35
C TYR A 131 -7.86 10.37 9.62
N ILE A 132 -6.94 9.77 10.38
CA ILE A 132 -6.47 10.33 11.66
C ILE A 132 -5.76 11.64 11.36
N LYS A 133 -6.30 12.74 11.89
CA LYS A 133 -5.79 14.09 11.62
C LYS A 133 -4.45 14.32 12.32
N SER A 134 -3.51 14.89 11.59
CA SER A 134 -2.25 15.40 12.12
C SER A 134 -2.51 16.62 13.03
N ASN A 135 -1.56 16.94 13.89
CA ASN A 135 -1.56 18.20 14.64
C ASN A 135 -1.48 19.45 13.73
N LYS A 136 -1.05 19.27 12.47
CA LYS A 136 -1.03 20.33 11.44
C LYS A 136 -2.31 20.39 10.59
N TYR A 137 -3.30 19.52 10.86
CA TYR A 137 -4.55 19.54 10.10
C TYR A 137 -5.25 20.88 10.26
N GLY A 138 -5.68 21.48 9.14
CA GLY A 138 -6.28 22.82 9.10
C GLY A 138 -5.31 23.94 8.71
N CYS A 139 -4.00 23.69 8.74
CA CYS A 139 -3.02 24.65 8.23
C CYS A 139 -2.96 24.70 6.70
N LEU A 140 -3.30 23.59 6.04
CA LEU A 140 -3.25 23.49 4.59
C LEU A 140 -4.66 23.50 4.00
N GLU A 141 -4.91 24.36 3.03
CA GLU A 141 -6.11 24.36 2.19
C GLU A 141 -5.77 23.86 0.79
N LEU A 142 -6.58 22.97 0.23
CA LEU A 142 -6.40 22.46 -1.12
C LEU A 142 -7.37 23.15 -2.07
N LYS A 143 -6.89 23.57 -3.26
CA LYS A 143 -7.75 24.00 -4.37
C LYS A 143 -7.35 23.28 -5.64
N ARG A 144 -8.34 22.93 -6.46
CA ARG A 144 -8.14 22.32 -7.77
C ARG A 144 -8.22 23.38 -8.87
N LYS A 145 -7.31 23.30 -9.85
CA LYS A 145 -7.33 24.11 -11.08
C LYS A 145 -6.95 23.23 -12.27
N GLY A 146 -7.94 22.64 -12.93
CA GLY A 146 -7.71 21.65 -13.99
C GLY A 146 -6.95 20.43 -13.44
N GLN A 147 -5.84 20.07 -14.08
CA GLN A 147 -4.94 18.98 -13.66
C GLN A 147 -4.02 19.33 -12.48
N LYS A 148 -4.16 20.53 -11.92
CA LYS A 148 -3.32 21.02 -10.83
C LYS A 148 -4.05 21.02 -9.50
N VAL A 149 -3.32 20.67 -8.45
CA VAL A 149 -3.72 20.86 -7.05
C VAL A 149 -2.80 21.88 -6.42
N ILE A 150 -3.37 22.96 -5.92
CA ILE A 150 -2.64 24.01 -5.23
C ILE A 150 -2.90 23.82 -3.73
N ILE A 151 -1.82 23.65 -2.99
CA ILE A 151 -1.80 23.57 -1.52
C ILE A 151 -1.46 24.97 -1.01
N PHE A 152 -2.38 25.61 -0.30
CA PHE A 152 -2.17 26.90 0.36
C PHE A 152 -1.85 26.67 1.84
N ASN A 153 -0.79 27.31 2.32
CA ASN A 153 -0.44 27.34 3.74
C ASN A 153 -1.04 28.58 4.39
N LYS A 154 -1.85 28.38 5.43
CA LYS A 154 -2.49 29.42 6.24
C LYS A 154 -1.82 29.65 7.60
N CYS A 155 -0.84 28.81 7.94
CA CYS A 155 -0.08 28.87 9.17
C CYS A 155 1.35 29.35 8.89
N ASP A 156 2.24 29.13 9.85
CA ASP A 156 3.68 29.27 9.67
C ASP A 156 4.24 28.26 8.68
N LYS A 157 5.52 28.43 8.31
CA LYS A 157 6.26 27.54 7.42
C LYS A 157 6.14 26.06 7.82
N ILE A 158 5.64 25.23 6.91
CA ILE A 158 5.44 23.79 7.16
C ILE A 158 6.32 22.97 6.22
N HIS A 159 7.13 22.10 6.79
CA HIS A 159 7.76 21.00 6.06
C HIS A 159 6.80 19.80 5.97
N ILE A 160 6.61 19.29 4.75
CA ILE A 160 5.82 18.10 4.43
C ILE A 160 6.73 17.05 3.81
N ASP A 161 6.87 15.94 4.52
CA ASP A 161 7.45 14.69 4.03
C ASP A 161 6.34 13.65 3.99
N GLY A 162 5.80 13.37 2.80
CA GLY A 162 4.59 12.56 2.66
C GLY A 162 4.10 12.49 1.22
N PHE A 163 2.79 12.62 1.02
CA PHE A 163 2.18 12.41 -0.29
C PHE A 163 0.89 13.18 -0.47
N VAL A 164 0.54 13.37 -1.74
CA VAL A 164 -0.81 13.69 -2.18
C VAL A 164 -1.37 12.47 -2.89
N THR A 165 -2.57 12.05 -2.50
CA THR A 165 -3.23 10.87 -3.07
C THR A 165 -4.68 11.16 -3.40
N THR A 166 -5.23 10.41 -4.33
CA THR A 166 -6.65 10.38 -4.61
C THR A 166 -7.33 9.19 -3.95
N TYR A 167 -8.66 9.21 -3.92
CA TYR A 167 -9.44 8.07 -3.45
C TYR A 167 -9.30 6.83 -4.36
N ASN A 168 -9.05 7.02 -5.66
CA ASN A 168 -9.00 5.93 -6.64
C ASN A 168 -7.60 5.38 -6.90
N GLY A 169 -6.60 5.80 -6.13
CA GLY A 169 -5.29 5.16 -6.12
C GLY A 169 -4.15 5.97 -6.77
N GLU A 170 -4.42 7.18 -7.27
CA GLU A 170 -3.35 8.00 -7.84
C GLU A 170 -2.58 8.71 -6.72
N PHE A 171 -1.24 8.66 -6.76
CA PHE A 171 -0.43 9.34 -5.76
C PHE A 171 0.87 10.00 -6.24
N ILE A 172 1.23 11.08 -5.56
CA ILE A 172 2.40 11.90 -5.82
C ILE A 172 3.17 12.06 -4.51
N PRO A 173 4.41 11.53 -4.39
CA PRO A 173 5.22 11.80 -3.21
C PRO A 173 5.65 13.26 -3.17
N ILE A 174 5.67 13.84 -1.98
CA ILE A 174 6.13 15.20 -1.75
C ILE A 174 7.15 15.23 -0.62
N ASN A 175 8.19 16.04 -0.83
CA ASN A 175 9.17 16.40 0.19
C ASN A 175 9.49 17.88 -0.01
N VAL A 176 8.70 18.73 0.63
CA VAL A 176 8.68 20.16 0.34
C VAL A 176 8.44 20.97 1.60
N THR A 177 9.03 22.16 1.64
CA THR A 177 8.70 23.17 2.65
C THR A 177 7.81 24.24 2.02
N ILE A 178 6.61 24.41 2.56
CA ILE A 178 5.60 25.33 2.07
C ILE A 178 5.55 26.55 2.98
N GLU A 179 5.88 27.72 2.42
CA GLU A 179 5.73 29.00 3.12
C GLU A 179 4.36 29.62 2.84
N LYS A 180 3.96 29.72 1.56
CA LYS A 180 2.66 30.27 1.15
C LYS A 180 1.82 29.28 0.35
N GLN A 181 2.37 28.71 -0.72
CA GLN A 181 1.67 27.73 -1.54
C GLN A 181 2.64 26.78 -2.24
N TYR A 182 2.13 25.61 -2.64
CA TYR A 182 2.82 24.63 -3.47
C TYR A 182 1.84 24.09 -4.52
N THR A 183 2.31 23.91 -5.76
CA THR A 183 1.46 23.41 -6.86
C THR A 183 1.93 22.04 -7.30
N ILE A 184 0.99 21.12 -7.42
CA ILE A 184 1.18 19.77 -7.93
C ILE A 184 0.47 19.66 -9.27
N ASP A 185 1.13 19.05 -10.26
CA ASP A 185 0.59 18.82 -11.59
C ASP A 185 0.41 17.31 -11.84
N PHE A 186 -0.84 16.84 -11.85
CA PHE A 186 -1.14 15.41 -12.04
C PHE A 186 -0.80 14.93 -13.45
N TYR A 187 -0.92 15.78 -14.46
CA TYR A 187 -0.56 15.40 -15.84
C TYR A 187 0.93 15.09 -15.93
N ALA A 188 1.77 15.88 -15.27
CA ALA A 188 3.22 15.67 -15.23
C ALA A 188 3.62 14.35 -14.53
N TYR A 189 2.79 13.85 -13.60
CA TYR A 189 3.07 12.61 -12.88
C TYR A 189 2.49 11.37 -13.56
N PHE A 190 1.25 11.42 -14.05
CA PHE A 190 0.59 10.20 -14.55
C PHE A 190 0.45 10.15 -16.07
N HIS A 191 0.86 11.20 -16.79
CA HIS A 191 0.54 11.38 -18.21
C HIS A 191 -0.97 11.27 -18.50
N LYS A 192 -1.81 11.51 -17.49
CA LYS A 192 -3.27 11.47 -17.58
C LYS A 192 -3.81 12.87 -17.85
N ASN A 193 -4.55 13.01 -18.94
CA ASN A 193 -5.13 14.29 -19.34
C ASN A 193 -6.33 14.72 -18.45
N VAL A 194 -6.84 13.83 -17.60
CA VAL A 194 -8.06 14.07 -16.81
C VAL A 194 -8.01 13.43 -15.42
N LEU A 195 -7.56 14.18 -14.42
CA LEU A 195 -7.96 14.01 -13.01
C LEU A 195 -9.47 14.25 -12.91
N ASP A 196 -10.22 13.28 -12.40
CA ASP A 196 -11.67 13.37 -12.29
C ASP A 196 -12.04 14.57 -11.39
N PRO A 197 -12.83 15.54 -11.88
CA PRO A 197 -13.25 16.70 -11.08
C PRO A 197 -13.99 16.35 -9.79
N LYS A 198 -14.57 15.15 -9.67
CA LYS A 198 -15.26 14.64 -8.48
C LYS A 198 -14.33 13.86 -7.54
N GLU A 199 -13.11 13.57 -7.97
CA GLU A 199 -12.18 12.78 -7.20
C GLU A 199 -11.75 13.53 -5.95
N LYS A 200 -11.78 12.84 -4.80
CA LYS A 200 -11.30 13.38 -3.54
C LYS A 200 -9.77 13.38 -3.54
N ILE A 201 -9.18 14.42 -2.96
CA ILE A 201 -7.74 14.53 -2.80
C ILE A 201 -7.41 14.56 -1.32
N PHE A 202 -6.38 13.85 -0.93
CA PHE A 202 -5.89 13.80 0.43
C PHE A 202 -4.40 14.09 0.44
N VAL A 203 -3.94 14.82 1.46
CA VAL A 203 -2.53 15.03 1.73
C VAL A 203 -2.22 14.37 3.06
N PHE A 204 -1.28 13.43 3.05
CA PHE A 204 -0.85 12.72 4.25
C PHE A 204 0.63 12.99 4.51
N ASP A 205 1.03 12.94 5.78
CA ASP A 205 2.43 12.82 6.12
C ASP A 205 2.94 11.37 5.92
N ARG A 206 4.25 11.16 6.05
CA ARG A 206 4.91 9.85 5.93
C ARG A 206 4.43 8.79 6.91
N ASN A 207 3.72 9.17 7.97
CA ASN A 207 3.19 8.27 9.00
C ASN A 207 1.68 8.04 8.81
N GLY A 208 1.10 8.53 7.72
CA GLY A 208 -0.30 8.35 7.37
C GLY A 208 -1.27 9.26 8.09
N PHE A 209 -0.79 10.29 8.80
CA PHE A 209 -1.69 11.28 9.38
C PHE A 209 -2.17 12.27 8.31
N LEU A 210 -3.46 12.55 8.31
CA LEU A 210 -4.09 13.46 7.37
C LEU A 210 -3.67 14.90 7.69
N LEU A 211 -3.10 15.58 6.70
CA LEU A 211 -2.70 16.99 6.75
C LEU A 211 -3.76 17.91 6.15
N ALA A 212 -4.40 17.50 5.07
CA ALA A 212 -5.51 18.21 4.43
C ALA A 212 -6.27 17.31 3.46
N GLN A 213 -7.49 17.72 3.11
CA GLN A 213 -8.29 17.04 2.09
C GLN A 213 -9.12 18.04 1.27
N LEU A 214 -9.46 17.63 0.05
CA LEU A 214 -10.43 18.28 -0.83
C LEU A 214 -11.57 17.29 -1.11
N GLY A 215 -12.79 17.67 -0.72
CA GLY A 215 -13.97 16.80 -0.71
C GLY A 215 -14.30 16.30 0.71
N SER A 216 -15.52 15.79 0.91
CA SER A 216 -15.92 15.14 2.16
C SER A 216 -15.31 13.74 2.25
N SER A 217 -14.85 13.35 3.45
CA SER A 217 -14.36 11.99 3.75
C SER A 217 -15.48 10.97 3.60
#